data_AF-A0A943SLA4-F1
#
_entry.id   AF-A0A943SLA4-F1
#
_cell.length_a   1.000
_cell.length_b   1.000
_cell.length_c   1.000
_cell.angle_alpha   90.00
_cell.angle_beta   90.00
_cell.angle_gamma   90.00
#
_symmetry.space_group_name_H-M   'P 1'
#
loop_
_entity.id
_entity.type
_entity.pdbx_description
1 polymer ?
#
loop_
_entity_poly.entity_id
_entity_poly.type
_entity_poly.pdbx_seq_one_letter_code
_entity_poly.pdbx_strand_id
1 'polypeptide(L)'
;MKREIASKKLKFYNIDGVKIAREVGLGGRINMCLQAAFFKIAGVIPEADAVEYMKAAVKKTYGKKGDDIVNMNWKAIDVAISQVQEINYPASWAEATTGAEPAKVAENEYFKEVIHPIATQKGDALPVSTFDPRGFVPTGTTKFEKRGIAVNVPKWIPENCIMCNQCSLVCPHACIRPFLAKEENLAGAPEAYITKDARGKDVAGYKFRMQLSPLDCTGCGNCVQVCPAKQKALEMEPLAESCKTEEANWDFAIELPRPEISVNKSTVIGSQYLQPLFEFSGACAGCGETPYVKLVSQLFGDRMIIANATGCSSIYGGSAPTCPYTVNEDGHGPAWANSLFEDNAEFGYGMALAYLQRRAALKDKVAKVLEDGIAGGALKEALEKWAAAPKDADNTKACAKVIKAELPAAIAAASGDAKAALQALDADADLFIKKSIWIIGGDGWAYDIGYGGVDHVLAMDEDINILVLDTEVYSNTGGQASKSSPTGAVAKFAAAGKRTKKKDLGSIAMTYGYIYVASCAMGANQAQLVKAMNEAEAYDGPSLV
;
A
#
# COMPACT_ATOMS: atom_id res chain seq x y z
N MET A 1 26.72 18.16 -7.56
CA MET A 1 26.39 19.38 -6.78
C MET A 1 27.58 20.25 -6.36
N LYS A 2 28.37 19.98 -5.29
CA LYS A 2 29.46 20.90 -4.84
C LYS A 2 30.40 21.36 -5.96
N ARG A 3 30.93 20.41 -6.74
CA ARG A 3 31.77 20.70 -7.91
C ARG A 3 31.08 21.58 -8.95
N GLU A 4 29.81 21.31 -9.26
CA GLU A 4 29.06 22.08 -10.26
C GLU A 4 28.75 23.49 -9.79
N ILE A 5 28.41 23.67 -8.51
CA ILE A 5 28.20 25.01 -7.91
C ILE A 5 29.47 25.84 -8.07
N ALA A 6 30.62 25.29 -7.69
CA ALA A 6 31.89 26.01 -7.72
C ALA A 6 32.42 26.20 -9.16
N SER A 7 32.39 25.17 -10.01
CA SER A 7 32.93 25.25 -11.37
C SER A 7 32.14 26.20 -12.26
N LYS A 8 30.81 26.25 -12.09
CA LYS A 8 29.94 27.20 -12.80
C LYS A 8 29.82 28.55 -12.10
N LYS A 9 30.47 28.73 -10.94
CA LYS A 9 30.42 29.94 -10.11
C LYS A 9 28.98 30.38 -9.82
N LEU A 10 28.13 29.44 -9.44
CA LEU A 10 26.71 29.71 -9.18
C LEU A 10 26.56 30.62 -7.95
N LYS A 11 25.61 31.56 -7.98
CA LYS A 11 25.18 32.25 -6.76
C LYS A 11 24.26 31.32 -5.98
N PHE A 12 24.80 30.69 -4.93
CA PHE A 12 24.08 29.67 -4.18
C PHE A 12 23.37 30.30 -2.99
N TYR A 13 22.04 30.16 -2.92
CA TYR A 13 21.24 30.66 -1.82
C TYR A 13 20.60 29.50 -1.05
N ASN A 14 20.42 29.66 0.26
CA ASN A 14 19.72 28.70 1.12
C ASN A 14 18.68 29.41 2.00
N ILE A 15 17.61 28.69 2.32
CA ILE A 15 16.53 29.14 3.21
C ILE A 15 15.86 27.93 3.88
N ASP A 16 15.65 27.99 5.19
CA ASP A 16 14.86 26.99 5.91
C ASP A 16 13.36 27.35 5.89
N GLY A 17 12.72 27.08 4.75
CA GLY A 17 11.30 27.39 4.57
C GLY A 17 10.39 26.61 5.54
N VAL A 18 10.81 25.44 6.02
CA VAL A 18 10.03 24.60 6.95
C VAL A 18 9.99 25.24 8.32
N LYS A 19 11.14 25.67 8.85
CA LYS A 19 11.22 26.40 10.11
C LYS A 19 10.38 27.67 10.06
N ILE A 20 10.53 28.48 9.00
CA ILE A 20 9.75 29.72 8.83
C ILE A 20 8.26 29.43 8.84
N ALA A 21 7.80 28.46 8.03
CA ALA A 21 6.39 28.10 7.96
C ALA A 21 5.82 27.67 9.31
N ARG A 22 6.59 26.94 10.14
CA ARG A 22 6.17 26.54 11.49
C ARG A 22 6.08 27.75 12.43
N GLU A 23 7.11 28.58 12.47
CA GLU A 23 7.18 29.76 13.35
C GLU A 23 6.10 30.81 13.03
N VAL A 24 5.68 30.91 11.77
CA VAL A 24 4.61 31.83 11.35
C VAL A 24 3.21 31.20 11.39
N GLY A 25 3.06 29.94 11.80
CA GLY A 25 1.77 29.26 11.92
C GLY A 25 1.21 28.65 10.63
N LEU A 26 1.99 28.61 9.53
CA LEU A 26 1.62 27.97 8.26
C LEU A 26 1.86 26.44 8.27
N GLY A 27 2.35 25.89 9.38
CA GLY A 27 2.67 24.46 9.50
C GLY A 27 3.84 24.08 8.59
N GLY A 28 3.61 23.20 7.61
CA GLY A 28 4.62 22.76 6.64
C GLY A 28 4.54 23.46 5.27
N ARG A 29 3.71 24.49 5.10
CA ARG A 29 3.49 25.13 3.79
C ARG A 29 4.60 26.13 3.48
N ILE A 30 5.57 25.70 2.67
CA ILE A 30 6.75 26.50 2.32
C ILE A 30 6.59 27.35 1.04
N ASN A 31 5.44 27.26 0.36
CA ASN A 31 5.21 27.89 -0.94
C ASN A 31 5.44 29.42 -0.91
N MET A 32 4.91 30.13 0.09
CA MET A 32 5.15 31.57 0.22
C MET A 32 6.62 31.89 0.52
N CYS A 33 7.29 31.06 1.32
CA CYS A 33 8.70 31.24 1.64
C CYS A 33 9.57 31.10 0.38
N LEU A 34 9.34 30.05 -0.42
CA LEU A 34 10.10 29.80 -1.64
C LEU A 34 9.78 30.80 -2.75
N GLN A 35 8.53 31.23 -2.89
CA GLN A 35 8.14 32.27 -3.85
C GLN A 35 8.81 33.61 -3.52
N ALA A 36 8.82 33.99 -2.24
CA ALA A 36 9.47 35.21 -1.78
C ALA A 36 10.99 35.16 -1.99
N ALA A 37 11.62 34.02 -1.70
CA ALA A 37 13.04 33.79 -2.02
C ALA A 37 13.32 33.89 -3.52
N PHE A 38 12.46 33.33 -4.39
CA PHE A 38 12.59 33.44 -5.84
C PHE A 38 12.62 34.91 -6.29
N PHE A 39 11.63 35.73 -5.90
CA PHE A 39 11.60 37.12 -6.34
C PHE A 39 12.78 37.94 -5.81
N LYS A 40 13.25 37.64 -4.59
CA LYS A 40 14.43 38.27 -4.00
C LYS A 40 15.71 38.01 -4.81
N ILE A 41 15.90 36.79 -5.32
CA ILE A 41 17.15 36.40 -5.98
C ILE A 41 17.10 36.48 -7.51
N ALA A 42 15.91 36.37 -8.12
CA ALA A 42 15.75 36.31 -9.57
C ALA A 42 15.96 37.68 -10.25
N GLY A 43 15.70 38.79 -9.54
CA GLY A 43 15.89 40.14 -10.07
C GLY A 43 14.98 40.49 -11.25
N VAL A 44 13.85 39.80 -11.42
CA VAL A 44 12.91 40.01 -12.53
C VAL A 44 12.12 41.31 -12.42
N ILE A 45 11.92 41.80 -11.19
CA ILE A 45 11.29 43.09 -10.84
C ILE A 45 11.95 43.63 -9.56
N PRO A 46 11.80 44.93 -9.23
CA PRO A 46 12.28 45.47 -7.95
C PRO A 46 11.69 44.73 -6.74
N GLU A 47 12.49 44.53 -5.70
CA GLU A 47 12.09 43.77 -4.51
C GLU A 47 10.88 44.37 -3.80
N ALA A 48 10.82 45.70 -3.68
CA ALA A 48 9.69 46.39 -3.07
C ALA A 48 8.39 46.09 -3.81
N ASP A 49 8.41 46.17 -5.14
CA ASP A 49 7.27 45.84 -6.01
C ASP A 49 6.89 44.36 -5.88
N ALA A 50 7.88 43.46 -5.81
CA ALA A 50 7.62 42.03 -5.62
C ALA A 50 6.90 41.74 -4.30
N VAL A 51 7.35 42.35 -3.19
CA VAL A 51 6.69 42.25 -1.89
C VAL A 51 5.26 42.75 -1.97
N GLU A 52 5.05 43.92 -2.56
CA GLU A 52 3.73 44.52 -2.73
C GLU A 52 2.80 43.59 -3.51
N TYR A 53 3.22 43.14 -4.70
CA TYR A 53 2.42 42.27 -5.56
C TYR A 53 2.15 40.90 -4.93
N MET A 54 3.13 40.31 -4.22
CA MET A 54 2.90 39.07 -3.48
C MET A 54 1.86 39.26 -2.37
N LYS A 55 1.96 40.33 -1.59
CA LYS A 55 1.00 40.62 -0.52
C LYS A 55 -0.41 40.89 -1.08
N ALA A 56 -0.50 41.62 -2.19
CA ALA A 56 -1.76 41.83 -2.91
C ALA A 56 -2.36 40.52 -3.44
N ALA A 57 -1.54 39.65 -4.02
CA ALA A 57 -1.95 38.33 -4.49
C ALA A 57 -2.43 37.42 -3.34
N VAL A 58 -1.75 37.45 -2.19
CA VAL A 58 -2.19 36.77 -0.96
C VAL A 58 -3.56 37.27 -0.52
N LYS A 59 -3.79 38.59 -0.46
CA LYS A 59 -5.11 39.14 -0.08
C LYS A 59 -6.18 38.74 -1.08
N LYS A 60 -5.89 38.80 -2.38
CA LYS A 60 -6.83 38.38 -3.45
C LYS A 60 -7.18 36.89 -3.35
N THR A 61 -6.20 36.03 -3.06
CA THR A 61 -6.34 34.58 -3.05
C THR A 61 -6.95 34.05 -1.74
N TYR A 62 -6.49 34.58 -0.61
CA TYR A 62 -6.81 34.07 0.74
C TYR A 62 -7.68 35.00 1.56
N GLY A 63 -8.04 36.19 1.08
CA GLY A 63 -8.84 37.17 1.83
C GLY A 63 -10.18 36.63 2.33
N LYS A 64 -10.79 35.69 1.59
CA LYS A 64 -12.03 35.01 2.02
C LYS A 64 -11.84 34.02 3.18
N LYS A 65 -10.59 33.64 3.51
CA LYS A 65 -10.28 32.70 4.59
C LYS A 65 -9.99 33.38 5.93
N GLY A 66 -10.17 34.69 6.03
CA GLY A 66 -9.94 35.49 7.23
C GLY A 66 -8.57 36.16 7.26
N ASP A 67 -8.49 37.27 8.00
CA ASP A 67 -7.30 38.12 8.05
C ASP A 67 -6.11 37.44 8.74
N ASP A 68 -6.35 36.52 9.69
CA ASP A 68 -5.29 35.75 10.33
C ASP A 68 -4.47 34.94 9.32
N ILE A 69 -5.14 34.27 8.37
CA ILE A 69 -4.46 33.51 7.31
C ILE A 69 -3.69 34.43 6.38
N VAL A 70 -4.27 35.57 6.01
CA VAL A 70 -3.59 36.58 5.19
C VAL A 70 -2.32 37.07 5.90
N ASN A 71 -2.43 37.42 7.18
CA ASN A 71 -1.33 37.93 7.99
C ASN A 71 -0.22 36.89 8.18
N MET A 72 -0.56 35.61 8.40
CA MET A 72 0.44 34.53 8.46
C MET A 72 1.24 34.42 7.15
N ASN A 73 0.58 34.52 5.99
CA ASN A 73 1.25 34.48 4.68
C ASN A 73 2.10 35.74 4.42
N TRP A 74 1.61 36.93 4.80
CA TRP A 74 2.41 38.15 4.72
C TRP A 74 3.66 38.08 5.59
N LYS A 75 3.52 37.60 6.83
CA LYS A 75 4.65 37.38 7.74
C LYS A 75 5.66 36.39 7.14
N ALA A 76 5.18 35.32 6.50
CA ALA A 76 6.05 34.37 5.82
C ALA A 76 6.88 35.01 4.70
N ILE A 77 6.26 35.88 3.89
CA ILE A 77 6.96 36.63 2.82
C ILE A 77 8.08 37.51 3.43
N ASP A 78 7.73 38.29 4.46
CA ASP A 78 8.67 39.23 5.09
C ASP A 78 9.86 38.50 5.74
N VAL A 79 9.56 37.43 6.49
CA VAL A 79 10.60 36.60 7.12
C VAL A 79 11.46 35.90 6.07
N ALA A 80 10.87 35.35 5.01
CA ALA A 80 11.64 34.64 3.98
C ALA A 80 12.61 35.55 3.22
N ILE A 81 12.21 36.78 2.88
CA ILE A 81 13.07 37.75 2.20
C ILE A 81 14.27 38.15 3.07
N SER A 82 14.06 38.27 4.39
CA SER A 82 15.15 38.60 5.31
C SER A 82 16.05 37.41 5.65
N GLN A 83 15.58 36.17 5.49
CA GLN A 83 16.31 34.96 5.87
C GLN A 83 16.91 34.17 4.71
N VAL A 84 16.57 34.48 3.45
CA VAL A 84 17.29 33.90 2.31
C VAL A 84 18.72 34.42 2.31
N GLN A 85 19.68 33.50 2.37
CA GLN A 85 21.10 33.83 2.54
C GLN A 85 21.92 33.29 1.37
N GLU A 86 22.79 34.14 0.84
CA GLU A 86 23.83 33.70 -0.09
C GLU A 86 24.89 32.91 0.69
N ILE A 87 25.17 31.71 0.22
CA ILE A 87 26.16 30.81 0.80
C ILE A 87 27.49 31.08 0.12
N ASN A 88 28.40 31.71 0.86
CA ASN A 88 29.80 31.83 0.47
C ASN A 88 30.47 30.46 0.62
N TYR A 89 30.59 29.73 -0.49
CA TYR A 89 31.24 28.41 -0.53
C TYR A 89 32.73 28.53 -0.85
N PRO A 90 33.59 27.64 -0.32
CA PRO A 90 35.02 27.69 -0.58
C PRO A 90 35.34 27.24 -2.01
N ALA A 91 36.35 27.86 -2.62
CA ALA A 91 36.80 27.52 -3.98
C ALA A 91 37.23 26.04 -4.12
N SER A 92 37.68 25.41 -3.02
CA SER A 92 38.02 24.00 -2.96
C SER A 92 36.86 23.07 -3.31
N TRP A 93 35.61 23.55 -3.33
CA TRP A 93 34.47 22.76 -3.83
C TRP A 93 34.62 22.35 -5.30
N ALA A 94 35.35 23.11 -6.11
CA ALA A 94 35.61 22.75 -7.51
C ALA A 94 36.40 21.44 -7.64
N GLU A 95 37.26 21.16 -6.66
CA GLU A 95 38.13 19.98 -6.58
C GLU A 95 37.60 18.92 -5.60
N ALA A 96 36.39 19.10 -5.06
CA ALA A 96 35.84 18.18 -4.08
C ALA A 96 35.78 16.75 -4.62
N THR A 97 36.55 15.86 -4.00
CA THR A 97 36.58 14.41 -4.26
C THR A 97 35.67 13.63 -3.30
N THR A 98 35.25 14.26 -2.20
CA THR A 98 34.37 13.67 -1.18
C THR A 98 33.01 14.37 -1.14
N GLY A 99 31.95 13.58 -0.99
CA GLY A 99 30.55 14.02 -1.03
C GLY A 99 29.71 13.30 0.01
N ALA A 100 28.39 13.43 -0.11
CA ALA A 100 27.50 12.50 0.56
C ALA A 100 27.73 11.11 -0.03
N GLU A 101 27.73 10.08 0.82
CA GLU A 101 27.72 8.70 0.35
C GLU A 101 26.50 8.50 -0.57
N PRO A 102 26.66 7.87 -1.75
CA PRO A 102 25.54 7.51 -2.57
C PRO A 102 24.53 6.71 -1.75
N ALA A 103 23.24 6.98 -1.95
CA ALA A 103 22.20 6.14 -1.36
C ALA A 103 22.43 4.69 -1.79
N LYS A 104 22.32 3.75 -0.85
CA LYS A 104 22.34 2.33 -1.17
C LYS A 104 21.15 2.06 -2.10
N VAL A 105 21.45 1.55 -3.28
CA VAL A 105 20.44 1.18 -4.28
C VAL A 105 20.25 -0.32 -4.30
N ALA A 106 19.07 -0.76 -4.71
CA ALA A 106 18.81 -2.18 -4.88
C ALA A 106 19.65 -2.76 -6.02
N GLU A 107 20.15 -3.98 -5.82
CA GLU A 107 21.06 -4.63 -6.77
C GLU A 107 20.33 -5.40 -7.90
N ASN A 108 19.01 -5.56 -7.81
CA ASN A 108 18.26 -6.35 -8.78
C ASN A 108 18.17 -5.67 -10.16
N GLU A 109 18.17 -6.50 -11.20
CA GLU A 109 18.23 -6.09 -12.60
C GLU A 109 17.13 -5.09 -12.98
N TYR A 110 15.87 -5.40 -12.67
CA TYR A 110 14.75 -4.51 -12.98
C TYR A 110 14.87 -3.13 -12.31
N PHE A 111 15.44 -3.04 -11.10
CA PHE A 111 15.68 -1.73 -10.47
C PHE A 111 16.75 -0.96 -11.22
N LYS A 112 17.90 -1.58 -11.51
CA LYS A 112 19.02 -0.91 -12.20
C LYS A 112 18.67 -0.47 -13.61
N GLU A 113 17.92 -1.29 -14.34
CA GLU A 113 17.66 -1.08 -15.77
C GLU A 113 16.41 -0.25 -16.04
N VAL A 114 15.41 -0.30 -15.16
CA VAL A 114 14.11 0.36 -15.38
C VAL A 114 13.82 1.41 -14.31
N ILE A 115 13.75 1.01 -13.04
CA ILE A 115 13.30 1.90 -11.96
C ILE A 115 14.28 3.07 -11.76
N HIS A 116 15.57 2.80 -11.63
CA HIS A 116 16.58 3.80 -11.31
C HIS A 116 16.74 4.86 -12.41
N PRO A 117 16.82 4.51 -13.72
CA PRO A 117 16.82 5.51 -14.78
C PRO A 117 15.55 6.37 -14.77
N ILE A 118 14.37 5.78 -14.59
CA ILE A 118 13.10 6.54 -14.54
C ILE A 118 13.07 7.47 -13.31
N ALA A 119 13.39 6.95 -12.13
CA ALA A 119 13.41 7.72 -10.88
C ALA A 119 14.42 8.88 -10.89
N THR A 120 15.51 8.73 -11.66
CA THR A 120 16.53 9.79 -11.86
C THR A 120 16.27 10.66 -13.09
N GLN A 121 15.04 10.63 -13.62
CA GLN A 121 14.57 11.46 -14.75
C GLN A 121 15.33 11.20 -16.07
N LYS A 122 15.73 9.94 -16.29
CA LYS A 122 16.40 9.45 -17.50
C LYS A 122 15.59 8.37 -18.23
N GLY A 123 14.30 8.25 -17.93
CA GLY A 123 13.41 7.26 -18.52
C GLY A 123 13.30 7.36 -20.04
N ASP A 124 13.30 8.57 -20.61
CA ASP A 124 13.24 8.81 -22.06
C ASP A 124 14.43 8.23 -22.83
N ALA A 125 15.55 7.93 -22.15
CA ALA A 125 16.72 7.34 -22.78
C ALA A 125 16.65 5.81 -22.88
N LEU A 126 15.65 5.17 -22.28
CA LEU A 126 15.49 3.72 -22.31
C LEU A 126 15.01 3.25 -23.70
N PRO A 127 15.70 2.28 -24.33
CA PRO A 127 15.28 1.74 -25.62
C PRO A 127 14.02 0.88 -25.49
N VAL A 128 13.31 0.68 -26.60
CA VAL A 128 12.11 -0.18 -26.67
C VAL A 128 12.39 -1.59 -26.15
N SER A 129 13.61 -2.12 -26.38
CA SER A 129 14.03 -3.46 -25.94
C SER A 129 14.06 -3.66 -24.42
N THR A 130 13.98 -2.57 -23.63
CA THR A 130 13.94 -2.63 -22.17
C THR A 130 12.58 -3.09 -21.63
N PHE A 131 11.50 -2.97 -22.41
CA PHE A 131 10.15 -3.16 -21.92
C PHE A 131 9.53 -4.49 -22.37
N ASP A 132 8.77 -5.14 -21.49
CA ASP A 132 7.97 -6.32 -21.83
C ASP A 132 6.86 -5.90 -22.83
N PRO A 133 6.68 -6.62 -23.96
CA PRO A 133 5.71 -6.24 -24.99
C PRO A 133 4.25 -6.30 -24.53
N ARG A 134 3.95 -6.93 -23.39
CA ARG A 134 2.61 -6.99 -22.78
C ARG A 134 2.40 -5.87 -21.75
N GLY A 135 3.43 -5.08 -21.46
CA GLY A 135 3.39 -4.04 -20.41
C GLY A 135 3.46 -4.60 -18.99
N PHE A 136 4.00 -5.81 -18.79
CA PHE A 136 4.13 -6.40 -17.47
C PHE A 136 5.16 -5.66 -16.60
N VAL A 137 4.80 -5.40 -15.34
CA VAL A 137 5.68 -4.83 -14.31
C VAL A 137 5.85 -5.85 -13.18
N PRO A 138 7.09 -6.19 -12.78
CA PRO A 138 7.32 -7.05 -11.63
C PRO A 138 6.69 -6.53 -10.33
N THR A 139 6.16 -7.45 -9.54
CA THR A 139 5.58 -7.14 -8.23
C THR A 139 6.67 -6.87 -7.19
N GLY A 140 6.31 -6.18 -6.11
CA GLY A 140 7.14 -5.98 -4.93
C GLY A 140 8.33 -5.07 -5.17
N THR A 141 8.18 -4.05 -6.02
CA THR A 141 9.27 -3.19 -6.47
C THR A 141 9.36 -1.86 -5.71
N THR A 142 8.30 -1.41 -5.03
CA THR A 142 8.32 -0.18 -4.20
C THR A 142 9.29 -0.26 -3.02
N LYS A 143 9.58 -1.47 -2.51
CA LYS A 143 10.54 -1.70 -1.42
C LYS A 143 11.96 -1.21 -1.74
N PHE A 144 12.28 -0.99 -3.01
CA PHE A 144 13.57 -0.50 -3.46
C PHE A 144 13.66 1.03 -3.54
N GLU A 145 12.54 1.75 -3.41
CA GLU A 145 12.53 3.21 -3.60
C GLU A 145 13.15 3.97 -2.42
N LYS A 146 12.84 3.57 -1.17
CA LYS A 146 13.38 4.17 0.07
C LYS A 146 13.43 5.70 0.03
N ARG A 147 12.29 6.30 -0.32
CA ARG A 147 12.18 7.71 -0.77
C ARG A 147 12.66 8.75 0.25
N GLY A 148 12.57 8.45 1.54
CA GLY A 148 13.04 9.33 2.63
C GLY A 148 12.35 10.69 2.69
N ILE A 149 11.05 10.76 2.38
CA ILE A 149 10.34 12.04 2.19
C ILE A 149 9.71 12.62 3.46
N ALA A 150 9.65 11.86 4.55
CA ALA A 150 9.05 12.34 5.80
C ALA A 150 9.92 13.42 6.46
N VAL A 151 9.28 14.44 7.03
CA VAL A 151 9.97 15.40 7.90
C VAL A 151 10.21 14.80 9.28
N ASN A 152 9.16 14.17 9.83
CA ASN A 152 9.19 13.46 11.10
C ASN A 152 8.61 12.05 10.92
N VAL A 153 9.04 11.10 11.73
CA VAL A 153 8.61 9.70 11.72
C VAL A 153 8.30 9.20 13.14
N PRO A 154 7.49 8.15 13.32
CA PRO A 154 7.12 7.68 14.65
C PRO A 154 8.25 6.89 15.33
N LYS A 155 8.68 7.37 16.50
CA LYS A 155 9.57 6.66 17.42
C LYS A 155 8.77 5.71 18.31
N TRP A 156 9.17 4.45 18.41
CA TRP A 156 8.57 3.50 19.35
C TRP A 156 9.11 3.66 20.77
N ILE A 157 8.21 3.72 21.75
CA ILE A 157 8.51 3.78 23.19
C ILE A 157 8.05 2.45 23.81
N PRO A 158 8.96 1.49 24.01
CA PRO A 158 8.60 0.13 24.40
C PRO A 158 7.80 0.08 25.70
N GLU A 159 8.19 0.85 26.71
CA GLU A 159 7.65 0.84 28.07
C GLU A 159 6.14 1.08 28.07
N ASN A 160 5.69 1.99 27.20
CA ASN A 160 4.30 2.41 27.06
C ASN A 160 3.49 1.47 26.15
N CYS A 161 4.16 0.64 25.35
CA CYS A 161 3.52 -0.20 24.35
C CYS A 161 2.73 -1.36 24.98
N ILE A 162 1.45 -1.43 24.61
CA ILE A 162 0.52 -2.49 25.02
C ILE A 162 0.37 -3.63 23.99
N MET A 163 1.16 -3.62 22.91
CA MET A 163 1.20 -4.66 21.87
C MET A 163 -0.15 -4.91 21.16
N CYS A 164 -0.91 -3.84 20.90
CA CYS A 164 -2.24 -3.93 20.28
C CYS A 164 -2.26 -3.95 18.74
N ASN A 165 -1.10 -3.72 18.10
CA ASN A 165 -0.90 -3.64 16.65
C ASN A 165 -1.74 -2.61 15.87
N GLN A 166 -2.54 -1.76 16.52
CA GLN A 166 -3.39 -0.77 15.84
C GLN A 166 -2.60 0.22 14.97
N CYS A 167 -1.40 0.60 15.41
CA CYS A 167 -0.51 1.47 14.64
C CYS A 167 -0.10 0.87 13.28
N SER A 168 0.03 -0.47 13.20
CA SER A 168 0.32 -1.17 11.95
C SER A 168 -0.92 -1.28 11.06
N LEU A 169 -2.08 -1.54 11.67
CA LEU A 169 -3.36 -1.61 10.95
C LEU A 169 -3.63 -0.31 10.17
N VAL A 170 -3.52 0.83 10.85
CA VAL A 170 -3.87 2.14 10.25
C VAL A 170 -2.78 2.74 9.37
N CYS A 171 -1.60 2.11 9.27
CA CYS A 171 -0.51 2.64 8.47
C CYS A 171 -0.85 2.53 6.98
N PRO A 172 -1.00 3.66 6.25
CA PRO A 172 -1.40 3.64 4.85
C PRO A 172 -0.30 3.15 3.89
N HIS A 173 0.91 2.94 4.39
CA HIS A 173 2.08 2.56 3.59
C HIS A 173 2.78 1.31 4.12
N ALA A 174 2.22 0.65 5.13
CA ALA A 174 2.84 -0.50 5.80
C ALA A 174 4.26 -0.22 6.35
N CYS A 175 4.56 1.03 6.74
CA CYS A 175 5.89 1.42 7.23
C CYS A 175 6.14 1.05 8.69
N ILE A 176 5.11 0.74 9.47
CA ILE A 176 5.26 0.35 10.88
C ILE A 176 4.59 -1.01 11.10
N ARG A 177 5.35 -1.99 11.57
CA ARG A 177 4.92 -3.40 11.66
C ARG A 177 5.32 -4.04 12.98
N PRO A 178 4.49 -4.93 13.54
CA PRO A 178 4.92 -5.78 14.64
C PRO A 178 5.82 -6.89 14.12
N PHE A 179 6.93 -7.13 14.79
CA PHE A 179 7.81 -8.27 14.57
C PHE A 179 7.82 -9.15 15.82
N LEU A 180 7.82 -10.46 15.58
CA LEU A 180 7.96 -11.48 16.61
C LEU A 180 9.20 -12.32 16.30
N ALA A 181 10.08 -12.49 17.28
CA ALA A 181 11.28 -13.31 17.16
C ALA A 181 11.52 -14.15 18.41
N LYS A 182 12.01 -15.38 18.26
CA LYS A 182 12.59 -16.15 19.37
C LYS A 182 13.93 -15.52 19.77
N GLU A 183 14.36 -15.70 21.02
CA GLU A 183 15.63 -15.13 21.50
C GLU A 183 16.85 -15.56 20.66
N GLU A 184 16.87 -16.81 20.19
CA GLU A 184 17.92 -17.35 19.31
C GLU A 184 18.05 -16.59 17.98
N ASN A 185 16.95 -16.05 17.45
CA ASN A 185 16.90 -15.30 16.20
C ASN A 185 17.29 -13.82 16.40
N LEU A 186 17.53 -13.39 17.64
CA LEU A 186 17.99 -12.03 17.96
C LEU A 186 19.53 -11.94 18.06
N ALA A 187 20.23 -13.04 17.78
CA ALA A 187 21.68 -13.01 17.64
C ALA A 187 22.09 -12.05 16.51
N GLY A 188 23.00 -11.13 16.81
CA GLY A 188 23.45 -10.12 15.84
C GLY A 188 22.48 -8.95 15.62
N ALA A 189 21.40 -8.86 16.41
CA ALA A 189 20.54 -7.68 16.40
C ALA A 189 21.35 -6.41 16.75
N PRO A 190 21.10 -5.27 16.08
CA PRO A 190 21.71 -4.00 16.47
C PRO A 190 21.43 -3.68 17.95
N GLU A 191 22.35 -2.98 18.63
CA GLU A 191 22.18 -2.59 20.04
C GLU A 191 20.88 -1.80 20.28
N ALA A 192 20.47 -0.99 19.29
CA ALA A 192 19.23 -0.23 19.32
C ALA A 192 17.95 -1.05 19.05
N TYR A 193 18.07 -2.34 18.71
CA TYR A 193 16.95 -3.24 18.44
C TYR A 193 16.32 -3.76 19.73
N ILE A 194 15.79 -2.84 20.53
CA ILE A 194 15.17 -3.14 21.81
C ILE A 194 13.87 -3.93 21.56
N THR A 195 13.63 -4.97 22.36
CA THR A 195 12.42 -5.80 22.30
C THR A 195 11.74 -5.88 23.67
N LYS A 196 10.51 -6.40 23.70
CA LYS A 196 9.77 -6.75 24.92
C LYS A 196 9.30 -8.20 24.84
N ASP A 197 9.01 -8.84 25.96
CA ASP A 197 8.31 -10.13 25.92
C ASP A 197 6.94 -9.97 25.27
N ALA A 198 6.63 -10.82 24.30
CA ALA A 198 5.34 -10.82 23.63
C ALA A 198 4.24 -11.23 24.62
N ARG A 199 3.06 -10.61 24.51
CA ARG A 199 1.92 -10.87 25.38
C ARG A 199 0.81 -11.61 24.63
N GLY A 200 0.51 -12.82 25.09
CA GLY A 200 -0.58 -13.65 24.57
C GLY A 200 -0.20 -15.12 24.61
N LYS A 201 -1.18 -16.02 24.71
CA LYS A 201 -0.92 -17.47 24.75
C LYS A 201 -0.28 -17.96 23.44
N ASP A 202 -0.77 -17.45 22.31
CA ASP A 202 -0.35 -17.87 20.97
C ASP A 202 1.04 -17.35 20.56
N VAL A 203 1.61 -16.42 21.34
CA VAL A 203 2.93 -15.79 21.11
C VAL A 203 3.86 -15.95 22.31
N ALA A 204 3.52 -16.84 23.25
CA ALA A 204 4.35 -17.10 24.42
C ALA A 204 5.74 -17.60 23.99
N GLY A 205 6.80 -17.06 24.61
CA GLY A 205 8.19 -17.38 24.26
C GLY A 205 8.78 -16.54 23.11
N TYR A 206 7.99 -15.68 22.47
CA TYR A 206 8.51 -14.69 21.51
C TYR A 206 8.83 -13.35 22.18
N LYS A 207 9.78 -12.64 21.59
CA LYS A 207 10.00 -11.21 21.78
C LYS A 207 9.22 -10.43 20.73
N PHE A 208 8.68 -9.29 21.13
CA PHE A 208 7.91 -8.36 20.33
C PHE A 208 8.68 -7.05 20.13
N ARG A 209 8.60 -6.51 18.92
CA ARG A 209 9.00 -5.13 18.62
C ARG A 209 8.03 -4.51 17.62
N MET A 210 7.72 -3.23 17.79
CA MET A 210 7.04 -2.44 16.75
C MET A 210 8.11 -1.68 15.98
N GLN A 211 8.44 -2.15 14.78
CA GLN A 211 9.54 -1.62 13.98
C GLN A 211 9.02 -0.68 12.89
N LEU A 212 9.74 0.43 12.69
CA LEU A 212 9.49 1.41 11.65
C LEU A 212 10.47 1.21 10.48
N SER A 213 10.00 1.35 9.24
CA SER A 213 10.83 1.64 8.08
C SER A 213 10.91 3.16 7.90
N PRO A 214 12.02 3.81 8.28
CA PRO A 214 12.07 5.27 8.31
C PRO A 214 12.00 5.89 6.91
N LEU A 215 12.68 5.27 5.93
CA LEU A 215 12.77 5.80 4.56
C LEU A 215 11.51 5.60 3.72
N ASP A 216 10.61 4.71 4.12
CA ASP A 216 9.32 4.54 3.45
C ASP A 216 8.19 5.33 4.13
N CYS A 217 8.41 5.77 5.36
CA CYS A 217 7.42 6.53 6.11
C CYS A 217 7.13 7.87 5.43
N THR A 218 5.85 8.25 5.43
CA THR A 218 5.38 9.54 4.90
C THR A 218 5.15 10.60 5.99
N GLY A 219 5.35 10.25 7.26
CA GLY A 219 5.22 11.18 8.38
C GLY A 219 3.79 11.64 8.68
N CYS A 220 2.77 10.91 8.25
CA CYS A 220 1.36 11.31 8.40
C CYS A 220 0.86 11.38 9.84
N GLY A 221 1.48 10.65 10.78
CA GLY A 221 1.11 10.67 12.21
C GLY A 221 -0.08 9.79 12.59
N ASN A 222 -0.74 9.10 11.66
CA ASN A 222 -1.93 8.26 11.95
C ASN A 222 -1.67 7.21 13.05
N CYS A 223 -0.50 6.56 13.03
CA CYS A 223 -0.09 5.57 14.00
C CYS A 223 0.08 6.14 15.42
N VAL A 224 0.60 7.37 15.55
CA VAL A 224 0.71 8.11 16.81
C VAL A 224 -0.68 8.49 17.32
N GLN A 225 -1.54 9.01 16.43
CA GLN A 225 -2.90 9.41 16.76
C GLN A 225 -3.70 8.24 17.34
N VAL A 226 -3.70 7.09 16.65
CA VAL A 226 -4.51 5.93 17.04
C VAL A 226 -3.98 5.21 18.28
N CYS A 227 -2.71 5.40 18.66
CA CYS A 227 -2.10 4.69 19.77
C CYS A 227 -2.96 4.81 21.05
N PRO A 228 -3.56 3.70 21.55
CA PRO A 228 -4.55 3.73 22.63
C PRO A 228 -3.91 3.62 24.03
N ALA A 229 -2.58 3.55 24.11
CA ALA A 229 -1.87 3.48 25.39
C ALA A 229 -2.09 4.77 26.20
N LYS A 230 -2.21 4.64 27.53
CA LYS A 230 -2.46 5.77 28.44
C LYS A 230 -1.38 6.85 28.32
N GLN A 231 -0.12 6.41 28.30
CA GLN A 231 1.01 7.20 27.83
C GLN A 231 1.30 6.78 26.40
N LYS A 232 1.54 7.72 25.49
CA LYS A 232 1.74 7.40 24.08
C LYS A 232 2.96 6.49 23.93
N ALA A 233 2.77 5.38 23.21
CA ALA A 233 3.85 4.45 22.88
C ALA A 233 4.54 4.78 21.54
N LEU A 234 4.09 5.85 20.89
CA LEU A 234 4.64 6.39 19.67
C LEU A 234 4.66 7.92 19.77
N GLU A 235 5.77 8.53 19.40
CA GLU A 235 5.94 9.99 19.32
C GLU A 235 6.62 10.36 18.00
N MET A 236 6.38 11.55 17.48
CA MET A 236 7.02 11.97 16.23
C MET A 236 8.40 12.55 16.52
N GLU A 237 9.44 12.05 15.85
CA GLU A 237 10.81 12.59 15.90
C GLU A 237 11.31 12.93 14.48
N PRO A 238 12.31 13.83 14.32
CA PRO A 238 12.88 14.15 13.02
C PRO A 238 13.44 12.91 12.31
N LEU A 239 13.20 12.80 10.99
CA LEU A 239 13.68 11.65 10.19
C LEU A 239 15.20 11.43 10.35
N ALA A 240 15.98 12.51 10.29
CA ALA A 240 17.45 12.44 10.42
C ALA A 240 17.93 11.84 11.74
N GLU A 241 17.15 12.00 12.83
CA GLU A 241 17.46 11.41 14.11
C GLU A 241 17.07 9.93 14.14
N SER A 242 15.90 9.59 13.60
CA SER A 242 15.42 8.21 13.49
C SER A 242 16.35 7.34 12.63
N CYS A 243 16.83 7.86 11.49
CA CYS A 243 17.75 7.19 10.57
C CYS A 243 19.08 6.75 11.20
N LYS A 244 19.50 7.34 12.33
CA LYS A 244 20.72 6.93 13.05
C LYS A 244 20.66 5.49 13.54
N THR A 245 19.45 4.96 13.78
CA THR A 245 19.25 3.60 14.31
C THR A 245 18.21 2.81 13.53
N GLU A 246 17.12 3.43 13.09
CA GLU A 246 15.96 2.68 12.58
C GLU A 246 16.16 2.10 11.17
N GLU A 247 17.13 2.57 10.39
CA GLU A 247 17.51 1.92 9.12
C GLU A 247 18.10 0.53 9.38
N ALA A 248 19.13 0.44 10.23
CA ALA A 248 19.76 -0.83 10.58
C ALA A 248 18.78 -1.77 11.33
N ASN A 249 17.92 -1.21 12.18
CA ASN A 249 16.88 -2.00 12.85
C ASN A 249 15.84 -2.54 11.87
N TRP A 250 15.44 -1.76 10.86
CA TRP A 250 14.53 -2.21 9.81
C TRP A 250 15.15 -3.32 8.97
N ASP A 251 16.38 -3.13 8.52
CA ASP A 251 17.12 -4.12 7.72
C ASP A 251 17.29 -5.43 8.49
N PHE A 252 17.55 -5.38 9.80
CA PHE A 252 17.57 -6.57 10.63
C PHE A 252 16.18 -7.21 10.77
N ALA A 253 15.13 -6.41 11.01
CA ALA A 253 13.79 -6.92 11.26
C ALA A 253 13.21 -7.69 10.07
N ILE A 254 13.41 -7.19 8.85
CA ILE A 254 12.86 -7.81 7.64
C ILE A 254 13.54 -9.14 7.27
N GLU A 255 14.74 -9.41 7.81
CA GLU A 255 15.43 -10.69 7.66
C GLU A 255 15.04 -11.71 8.75
N LEU A 256 14.24 -11.32 9.75
CA LEU A 256 13.79 -12.25 10.77
C LEU A 256 12.93 -13.36 10.16
N PRO A 257 13.12 -14.62 10.60
CA PRO A 257 12.31 -15.72 10.12
C PRO A 257 10.85 -15.51 10.50
N ARG A 258 9.95 -15.98 9.64
CA ARG A 258 8.52 -15.93 9.91
C ARG A 258 8.19 -16.64 11.22
N PRO A 259 7.38 -16.01 12.11
CA PRO A 259 6.98 -16.65 13.35
C PRO A 259 6.06 -17.84 13.07
N GLU A 260 6.41 -19.01 13.64
CA GLU A 260 5.59 -20.23 13.66
C GLU A 260 4.45 -20.11 14.68
N ILE A 261 3.50 -19.20 14.41
CA ILE A 261 2.37 -18.91 15.30
C ILE A 261 1.04 -19.18 14.60
N SER A 262 0.07 -19.66 15.37
CA SER A 262 -1.33 -19.69 14.95
C SER A 262 -2.02 -18.44 15.49
N VAL A 263 -2.46 -17.55 14.61
CA VAL A 263 -3.14 -16.31 15.00
C VAL A 263 -4.58 -16.31 14.53
N ASN A 264 -5.48 -15.82 15.39
CA ASN A 264 -6.84 -15.53 14.97
C ASN A 264 -6.84 -14.30 14.05
N LYS A 265 -6.88 -14.56 12.73
CA LYS A 265 -6.88 -13.56 11.66
C LYS A 265 -8.08 -12.61 11.71
N SER A 266 -9.18 -13.02 12.36
CA SER A 266 -10.39 -12.21 12.54
C SER A 266 -10.29 -11.17 13.67
N THR A 267 -9.09 -10.97 14.25
CA THR A 267 -8.82 -9.94 15.25
C THR A 267 -7.86 -8.89 14.71
N VAL A 268 -7.94 -7.67 15.25
CA VAL A 268 -6.98 -6.60 14.92
C VAL A 268 -5.54 -7.05 15.20
N ILE A 269 -5.28 -7.64 16.36
CA ILE A 269 -3.92 -8.10 16.72
C ILE A 269 -3.43 -9.18 15.74
N GLY A 270 -4.23 -10.23 15.53
CA GLY A 270 -3.84 -11.38 14.70
C GLY A 270 -3.65 -11.02 13.24
N SER A 271 -4.53 -10.19 12.67
CA SER A 271 -4.40 -9.72 11.27
C SER A 271 -3.07 -9.00 11.00
N GLN A 272 -2.52 -8.33 12.02
CA GLN A 272 -1.29 -7.54 11.87
C GLN A 272 0.00 -8.33 12.10
N TYR A 273 -0.09 -9.57 12.59
CA TYR A 273 1.05 -10.49 12.54
C TYR A 273 1.22 -11.16 11.16
N LEU A 274 0.23 -11.02 10.28
CA LEU A 274 0.35 -11.44 8.89
C LEU A 274 1.13 -10.38 8.10
N GLN A 275 2.02 -10.83 7.23
CA GLN A 275 2.80 -9.95 6.36
C GLN A 275 1.84 -9.12 5.48
N PRO A 276 1.99 -7.79 5.45
CA PRO A 276 1.28 -6.98 4.46
C PRO A 276 1.85 -7.26 3.06
N LEU A 277 0.96 -7.61 2.13
CA LEU A 277 1.31 -7.85 0.72
C LEU A 277 0.95 -6.65 -0.17
N PHE A 278 0.79 -5.48 0.46
CA PHE A 278 0.65 -4.18 -0.17
C PHE A 278 1.42 -3.16 0.68
N GLU A 279 2.52 -2.63 0.14
CA GLU A 279 3.48 -1.81 0.88
C GLU A 279 4.06 -0.65 0.05
N PHE A 280 4.35 0.46 0.74
CA PHE A 280 5.12 1.59 0.22
C PHE A 280 4.56 2.24 -1.07
N SER A 281 3.24 2.18 -1.26
CA SER A 281 2.56 2.76 -2.43
C SER A 281 2.79 4.27 -2.61
N GLY A 282 2.55 4.76 -3.82
CA GLY A 282 2.59 6.20 -4.16
C GLY A 282 1.45 7.04 -3.57
N ALA A 283 0.59 6.47 -2.71
CA ALA A 283 -0.56 7.17 -2.13
C ALA A 283 -0.13 8.35 -1.24
N CYS A 284 -1.06 9.31 -1.04
CA CYS A 284 -0.83 10.47 -0.19
C CYS A 284 -0.47 10.09 1.26
N ALA A 285 0.28 10.95 1.95
CA ALA A 285 0.50 10.82 3.39
C ALA A 285 -0.85 10.83 4.13
N GLY A 286 -1.16 9.74 4.83
CA GLY A 286 -2.43 9.61 5.55
C GLY A 286 -3.62 9.20 4.66
N CYS A 287 -3.37 8.61 3.48
CA CYS A 287 -4.42 8.12 2.59
C CYS A 287 -5.43 7.22 3.33
N GLY A 288 -6.73 7.47 3.10
CA GLY A 288 -7.81 6.70 3.72
C GLY A 288 -8.09 5.36 3.04
N GLU A 289 -7.61 5.15 1.82
CA GLU A 289 -7.92 3.96 1.02
C GLU A 289 -7.00 2.76 1.34
N THR A 290 -5.69 3.01 1.36
CA THR A 290 -4.67 1.95 1.41
C THR A 290 -4.64 1.09 2.68
N PRO A 291 -5.04 1.57 3.88
CA PRO A 291 -5.17 0.68 5.04
C PRO A 291 -6.16 -0.49 4.82
N TYR A 292 -7.22 -0.28 4.04
CA TYR A 292 -8.19 -1.32 3.70
C TYR A 292 -7.57 -2.34 2.74
N VAL A 293 -6.93 -1.89 1.66
CA VAL A 293 -6.25 -2.76 0.68
C VAL A 293 -5.13 -3.57 1.35
N LYS A 294 -4.35 -2.94 2.24
CA LYS A 294 -3.33 -3.62 3.05
C LYS A 294 -3.94 -4.70 3.96
N LEU A 295 -5.06 -4.42 4.63
CA LEU A 295 -5.71 -5.40 5.48
C LEU A 295 -6.20 -6.61 4.66
N VAL A 296 -6.83 -6.37 3.51
CA VAL A 296 -7.29 -7.44 2.62
C VAL A 296 -6.11 -8.29 2.13
N SER A 297 -4.99 -7.67 1.77
CA SER A 297 -3.79 -8.40 1.35
C SER A 297 -3.13 -9.21 2.48
N GLN A 298 -3.23 -8.75 3.73
CA GLN A 298 -2.82 -9.52 4.91
C GLN A 298 -3.68 -10.78 5.11
N LEU A 299 -4.99 -10.65 4.93
CA LEU A 299 -5.94 -11.74 5.18
C LEU A 299 -5.95 -12.80 4.08
N PHE A 300 -5.89 -12.38 2.82
CA PHE A 300 -6.16 -13.25 1.65
C PHE A 300 -5.11 -13.15 0.54
N GLY A 301 -4.10 -12.29 0.69
CA GLY A 301 -3.21 -11.91 -0.41
C GLY A 301 -2.36 -13.05 -0.99
N ASP A 302 -2.17 -14.15 -0.26
CA ASP A 302 -1.45 -15.34 -0.74
C ASP A 302 -2.21 -16.13 -1.82
N ARG A 303 -3.50 -15.85 -2.00
CA ARG A 303 -4.38 -16.48 -3.00
C ARG A 303 -5.30 -15.49 -3.72
N MET A 304 -5.02 -14.20 -3.59
CA MET A 304 -5.85 -13.10 -4.09
C MET A 304 -5.55 -12.79 -5.55
N ILE A 305 -6.60 -12.52 -6.33
CA ILE A 305 -6.53 -11.95 -7.67
C ILE A 305 -7.31 -10.65 -7.65
N ILE A 306 -6.72 -9.57 -8.18
CA ILE A 306 -7.27 -8.22 -8.10
C ILE A 306 -7.61 -7.71 -9.50
N ALA A 307 -8.89 -7.42 -9.73
CA ALA A 307 -9.37 -6.53 -10.78
C ALA A 307 -9.56 -5.13 -10.18
N ASN A 308 -8.75 -4.17 -10.61
CA ASN A 308 -8.76 -2.82 -10.06
C ASN A 308 -9.32 -1.82 -11.08
N ALA A 309 -10.33 -1.05 -10.70
CA ALA A 309 -10.88 0.02 -11.54
C ALA A 309 -9.88 1.17 -11.65
N THR A 310 -9.93 1.90 -12.76
CA THR A 310 -9.11 3.11 -12.89
C THR A 310 -9.55 4.18 -11.87
N GLY A 311 -8.58 4.75 -11.13
CA GLY A 311 -8.85 5.72 -10.07
C GLY A 311 -7.63 5.89 -9.17
N CYS A 312 -7.79 6.48 -7.98
CA CYS A 312 -6.67 6.58 -7.03
C CYS A 312 -6.05 5.20 -6.75
N SER A 313 -6.88 4.17 -6.60
CA SER A 313 -6.41 2.80 -6.36
C SER A 313 -5.58 2.18 -7.47
N SER A 314 -5.83 2.52 -8.74
CA SER A 314 -4.94 2.08 -9.81
C SER A 314 -3.67 2.94 -9.90
N ILE A 315 -3.75 4.24 -9.59
CA ILE A 315 -2.59 5.13 -9.61
C ILE A 315 -1.59 4.78 -8.51
N TYR A 316 -2.00 4.68 -7.25
CA TYR A 316 -1.06 4.26 -6.21
C TYR A 316 -0.76 2.76 -6.28
N GLY A 317 -1.60 1.96 -6.94
CA GLY A 317 -1.51 0.49 -7.01
C GLY A 317 -0.74 -0.07 -8.20
N GLY A 318 -0.53 0.73 -9.26
CA GLY A 318 0.06 0.27 -10.52
C GLY A 318 0.61 1.39 -11.42
N SER A 319 1.17 2.47 -10.86
CA SER A 319 1.93 3.44 -11.67
C SER A 319 3.34 2.95 -11.93
N ALA A 320 3.63 2.59 -13.19
CA ALA A 320 4.97 2.21 -13.59
C ALA A 320 6.02 3.27 -13.20
N PRO A 321 7.24 2.87 -12.80
CA PRO A 321 7.80 1.52 -12.92
C PRO A 321 7.67 0.67 -11.64
N THR A 322 6.90 1.12 -10.64
CA THR A 322 6.83 0.42 -9.34
C THR A 322 5.46 -0.22 -9.10
N CYS A 323 5.47 -1.27 -8.29
CA CYS A 323 4.32 -2.06 -7.91
C CYS A 323 4.36 -2.29 -6.39
N PRO A 324 3.36 -1.80 -5.64
CA PRO A 324 3.29 -1.91 -4.18
C PRO A 324 2.77 -3.26 -3.68
N TYR A 325 2.07 -4.02 -4.54
CA TYR A 325 1.73 -5.40 -4.22
C TYR A 325 3.02 -6.20 -4.16
N THR A 326 3.17 -7.10 -3.21
CA THR A 326 4.41 -7.89 -3.01
C THR A 326 4.07 -9.35 -2.72
N VAL A 327 5.09 -10.19 -2.59
CA VAL A 327 4.95 -11.62 -2.29
C VAL A 327 5.42 -11.93 -0.88
N ASN A 328 4.90 -13.04 -0.34
CA ASN A 328 5.43 -13.67 0.86
C ASN A 328 6.71 -14.48 0.56
N GLU A 329 7.27 -15.10 1.59
CA GLU A 329 8.47 -15.96 1.49
C GLU A 329 8.31 -17.15 0.53
N ASP A 330 7.08 -17.64 0.33
CA ASP A 330 6.75 -18.72 -0.61
C ASP A 330 6.61 -18.22 -2.07
N GLY A 331 6.82 -16.92 -2.31
CA GLY A 331 6.64 -16.29 -3.61
C GLY A 331 5.17 -16.09 -4.00
N HIS A 332 4.24 -16.16 -3.05
CA HIS A 332 2.81 -15.98 -3.28
C HIS A 332 2.35 -14.57 -2.87
N GLY A 333 1.56 -13.94 -3.71
CA GLY A 333 1.01 -12.61 -3.46
C GLY A 333 -0.09 -12.25 -4.44
N PRO A 334 -0.74 -11.07 -4.27
CA PRO A 334 -1.84 -10.67 -5.12
C PRO A 334 -1.40 -10.52 -6.58
N ALA A 335 -2.09 -11.22 -7.49
CA ALA A 335 -1.98 -10.91 -8.91
C ALA A 335 -2.89 -9.71 -9.21
N TRP A 336 -2.34 -8.63 -9.76
CA TRP A 336 -3.06 -7.37 -9.93
C TRP A 336 -3.17 -6.99 -11.41
N ALA A 337 -4.35 -6.52 -11.82
CA ALA A 337 -4.56 -5.93 -13.14
C ALA A 337 -5.57 -4.78 -13.08
N ASN A 338 -5.37 -3.78 -13.95
CA ASN A 338 -6.33 -2.73 -14.24
C ASN A 338 -6.70 -2.82 -15.72
N SER A 339 -7.98 -3.05 -16.00
CA SER A 339 -8.53 -2.94 -17.36
C SER A 339 -8.87 -1.49 -17.66
N LEU A 340 -10.12 -1.07 -17.44
CA LEU A 340 -10.59 0.30 -17.67
C LEU A 340 -11.25 0.87 -16.41
N PHE A 341 -11.87 2.04 -16.56
CA PHE A 341 -12.60 2.68 -15.48
C PHE A 341 -14.01 2.09 -15.33
N GLU A 342 -14.64 1.78 -16.46
CA GLU A 342 -16.04 1.43 -16.59
C GLU A 342 -16.32 -0.08 -16.47
N ASP A 343 -15.34 -0.95 -16.75
CA ASP A 343 -15.54 -2.39 -16.96
C ASP A 343 -15.05 -3.28 -15.81
N ASN A 344 -14.65 -2.68 -14.68
CA ASN A 344 -13.88 -3.42 -13.68
C ASN A 344 -14.66 -4.56 -13.01
N ALA A 345 -15.99 -4.44 -12.87
CA ALA A 345 -16.80 -5.51 -12.30
C ALA A 345 -16.80 -6.72 -13.23
N GLU A 346 -17.06 -6.48 -14.51
CA GLU A 346 -17.10 -7.46 -15.58
C GLU A 346 -15.71 -8.08 -15.81
N PHE A 347 -14.66 -7.28 -15.67
CA PHE A 347 -13.27 -7.74 -15.76
C PHE A 347 -12.94 -8.74 -14.65
N GLY A 348 -13.27 -8.41 -13.39
CA GLY A 348 -13.10 -9.33 -12.27
C GLY A 348 -13.98 -10.57 -12.36
N TYR A 349 -15.22 -10.41 -12.85
CA TYR A 349 -16.12 -11.52 -13.13
C TYR A 349 -15.55 -12.48 -14.18
N GLY A 350 -14.96 -11.95 -15.26
CA GLY A 350 -14.24 -12.76 -16.25
C GLY A 350 -13.09 -13.57 -15.66
N MET A 351 -12.33 -12.99 -14.73
CA MET A 351 -11.30 -13.72 -13.98
C MET A 351 -11.91 -14.84 -13.13
N ALA A 352 -13.02 -14.58 -12.44
CA ALA A 352 -13.73 -15.58 -11.64
C ALA A 352 -14.18 -16.78 -12.50
N LEU A 353 -14.82 -16.52 -13.64
CA LEU A 353 -15.22 -17.57 -14.59
C LEU A 353 -14.04 -18.37 -15.12
N ALA A 354 -12.91 -17.71 -15.43
CA ALA A 354 -11.71 -18.40 -15.87
C ALA A 354 -11.18 -19.36 -14.81
N TYR A 355 -11.12 -18.95 -13.54
CA TYR A 355 -10.71 -19.83 -12.45
C TYR A 355 -11.73 -20.93 -12.15
N LEU A 356 -13.03 -20.64 -12.26
CA LEU A 356 -14.10 -21.63 -12.15
C LEU A 356 -13.89 -22.76 -13.17
N GLN A 357 -13.73 -22.41 -14.44
CA GLN A 357 -13.53 -23.39 -15.52
C GLN A 357 -12.23 -24.17 -15.37
N ARG A 358 -11.12 -23.48 -15.06
CA ARG A 358 -9.81 -24.13 -14.85
C ARG A 358 -9.85 -25.10 -13.68
N ARG A 359 -10.49 -24.75 -12.57
CA ARG A 359 -10.62 -25.64 -11.40
C ARG A 359 -11.61 -26.78 -11.62
N ALA A 360 -12.65 -26.59 -12.44
CA ALA A 360 -13.51 -27.69 -12.87
C ALA A 360 -12.72 -28.73 -13.67
N ALA A 361 -11.91 -28.28 -14.64
CA ALA A 361 -11.03 -29.17 -15.40
C ALA A 361 -9.99 -29.88 -14.51
N LEU A 362 -9.42 -29.18 -13.52
CA LEU A 362 -8.55 -29.83 -12.52
C LEU A 362 -9.31 -30.88 -11.72
N LYS A 363 -10.56 -30.62 -11.31
CA LYS A 363 -11.38 -31.58 -10.57
C LYS A 363 -11.62 -32.86 -11.37
N ASP A 364 -11.86 -32.76 -12.67
CA ASP A 364 -12.02 -33.93 -13.54
C ASP A 364 -10.72 -34.74 -13.65
N LYS A 365 -9.57 -34.06 -13.74
CA LYS A 365 -8.25 -34.73 -13.72
C LYS A 365 -7.99 -35.43 -12.39
N VAL A 366 -8.34 -34.81 -11.26
CA VAL A 366 -8.21 -35.40 -9.92
C VAL A 366 -9.10 -36.63 -9.78
N ALA A 367 -10.37 -36.55 -10.21
CA ALA A 367 -11.29 -37.67 -10.20
C ALA A 367 -10.73 -38.86 -11.00
N LYS A 368 -10.24 -38.61 -12.21
CA LYS A 368 -9.61 -39.65 -13.04
C LYS A 368 -8.40 -40.30 -12.35
N VAL A 369 -7.49 -39.51 -11.76
CA VAL A 369 -6.31 -40.03 -11.05
C VAL A 369 -6.71 -40.90 -9.85
N LEU A 370 -7.81 -40.59 -9.18
CA LEU A 370 -8.35 -41.37 -8.07
C LEU A 370 -9.05 -42.65 -8.54
N GLU A 371 -9.89 -42.57 -9.58
CA GLU A 371 -10.64 -43.69 -10.16
C GLU A 371 -9.72 -44.74 -10.78
N ASP A 372 -8.70 -44.30 -11.52
CA ASP A 372 -7.70 -45.17 -12.16
C ASP A 372 -6.70 -45.77 -11.15
N GLY A 373 -6.79 -45.39 -9.87
CA GLY A 373 -5.87 -45.86 -8.81
C GLY A 373 -4.42 -45.42 -9.00
N ILE A 374 -4.19 -44.32 -9.72
CA ILE A 374 -2.87 -43.79 -10.06
C ILE A 374 -2.19 -43.18 -8.83
N ALA A 375 -2.95 -42.50 -7.97
CA ALA A 375 -2.45 -41.96 -6.71
C ALA A 375 -2.54 -42.98 -5.57
N GLY A 376 -1.48 -43.07 -4.77
CA GLY A 376 -1.42 -43.86 -3.54
C GLY A 376 -1.00 -43.03 -2.32
N GLY A 377 -1.10 -43.62 -1.13
CA GLY A 377 -0.62 -43.03 0.13
C GLY A 377 -1.13 -41.61 0.40
N ALA A 378 -0.24 -40.74 0.89
CA ALA A 378 -0.57 -39.37 1.25
C ALA A 378 -1.09 -38.52 0.07
N LEU A 379 -0.65 -38.80 -1.16
CA LEU A 379 -1.15 -38.11 -2.36
C LEU A 379 -2.63 -38.42 -2.58
N LYS A 380 -3.02 -39.70 -2.48
CA LYS A 380 -4.42 -40.12 -2.62
C LYS A 380 -5.31 -39.46 -1.57
N GLU A 381 -4.91 -39.53 -0.30
CA GLU A 381 -5.66 -38.93 0.81
C GLU A 381 -5.83 -37.42 0.65
N ALA A 382 -4.78 -36.71 0.20
CA ALA A 382 -4.84 -35.28 -0.03
C ALA A 382 -5.75 -34.91 -1.23
N LEU A 383 -5.73 -35.71 -2.30
CA LEU A 383 -6.61 -35.52 -3.46
C LEU A 383 -8.08 -35.79 -3.12
N GLU A 384 -8.38 -36.85 -2.36
CA GLU A 384 -9.74 -37.15 -1.88
C GLU A 384 -10.27 -36.03 -0.97
N LYS A 385 -9.44 -35.58 -0.02
CA LYS A 385 -9.79 -34.48 0.89
C LYS A 385 -9.98 -33.15 0.15
N TRP A 386 -9.17 -32.88 -0.88
CA TRP A 386 -9.35 -31.71 -1.74
C TRP A 386 -10.67 -31.78 -2.52
N ALA A 387 -10.98 -32.94 -3.11
CA ALA A 387 -12.18 -33.15 -3.91
C ALA A 387 -13.48 -33.08 -3.09
N ALA A 388 -13.43 -33.45 -1.80
CA ALA A 388 -14.57 -33.37 -0.89
C ALA A 388 -14.95 -31.94 -0.49
N ALA A 389 -13.98 -31.02 -0.41
CA ALA A 389 -14.21 -29.62 -0.04
C ALA A 389 -13.34 -28.66 -0.88
N PRO A 390 -13.60 -28.55 -2.20
CA PRO A 390 -12.79 -27.75 -3.12
C PRO A 390 -13.06 -26.24 -3.00
N LYS A 391 -14.11 -25.84 -2.27
CA LYS A 391 -14.47 -24.44 -2.00
C LYS A 391 -13.97 -23.93 -0.64
N ASP A 392 -13.41 -24.80 0.20
CA ASP A 392 -12.83 -24.40 1.48
C ASP A 392 -11.36 -23.98 1.29
N ALA A 393 -11.06 -22.70 1.54
CA ALA A 393 -9.74 -22.15 1.31
C ALA A 393 -8.65 -22.76 2.22
N ASP A 394 -8.94 -22.98 3.50
CA ASP A 394 -7.99 -23.55 4.44
C ASP A 394 -7.76 -25.04 4.15
N ASN A 395 -8.83 -25.78 3.84
CA ASN A 395 -8.75 -27.16 3.41
C ASN A 395 -7.92 -27.31 2.13
N THR A 396 -8.24 -26.53 1.09
CA THR A 396 -7.55 -26.61 -0.20
C THR A 396 -6.08 -26.22 -0.09
N LYS A 397 -5.75 -25.25 0.77
CA LYS A 397 -4.36 -24.87 1.06
C LYS A 397 -3.60 -25.98 1.79
N ALA A 398 -4.19 -26.61 2.79
CA ALA A 398 -3.58 -27.74 3.49
C ALA A 398 -3.34 -28.92 2.55
N CYS A 399 -4.31 -29.25 1.69
CA CYS A 399 -4.17 -30.32 0.69
C CYS A 399 -3.10 -29.97 -0.36
N ALA A 400 -3.09 -28.74 -0.87
CA ALA A 400 -2.12 -28.30 -1.87
C ALA A 400 -0.66 -28.45 -1.39
N LYS A 401 -0.40 -28.20 -0.09
CA LYS A 401 0.93 -28.41 0.50
C LYS A 401 1.37 -29.88 0.38
N VAL A 402 0.49 -30.82 0.71
CA VAL A 402 0.78 -32.25 0.62
C VAL A 402 0.90 -32.68 -0.84
N ILE A 403 -0.06 -32.29 -1.69
CA ILE A 403 -0.06 -32.65 -3.12
C ILE A 403 1.25 -32.19 -3.78
N LYS A 404 1.66 -30.93 -3.60
CA LYS A 404 2.91 -30.40 -4.17
C LYS A 404 4.17 -31.12 -3.67
N ALA A 405 4.17 -31.62 -2.44
CA ALA A 405 5.31 -32.37 -1.90
C ALA A 405 5.40 -33.79 -2.46
N GLU A 406 4.26 -34.46 -2.66
CA GLU A 406 4.20 -35.86 -3.07
C GLU A 406 4.22 -36.06 -4.60
N LEU A 407 3.70 -35.10 -5.36
CA LEU A 407 3.51 -35.21 -6.81
C LEU A 407 4.82 -35.50 -7.59
N PRO A 408 5.98 -34.86 -7.28
CA PRO A 408 7.22 -35.13 -8.00
C PRO A 408 7.67 -36.59 -7.89
N ALA A 409 7.56 -37.19 -6.70
CA ALA A 409 7.93 -38.59 -6.48
C ALA A 409 6.94 -39.54 -7.19
N ALA A 410 5.64 -39.24 -7.15
CA ALA A 410 4.62 -39.99 -7.86
C ALA A 410 4.85 -39.97 -9.39
N ILE A 411 5.19 -38.81 -9.97
CA ILE A 411 5.52 -38.68 -11.40
C ILE A 411 6.76 -39.51 -11.76
N ALA A 412 7.78 -39.52 -10.90
CA ALA A 412 9.01 -40.26 -11.14
C ALA A 412 8.80 -41.79 -11.12
N ALA A 413 7.91 -42.27 -10.24
CA ALA A 413 7.58 -43.68 -10.10
C ALA A 413 6.60 -44.21 -11.18
N ALA A 414 5.80 -43.32 -11.78
CA ALA A 414 4.82 -43.70 -12.79
C ALA A 414 5.41 -43.83 -14.21
N SER A 415 4.69 -44.51 -15.10
CA SER A 415 5.02 -44.63 -16.54
C SER A 415 3.75 -44.58 -17.39
N GLY A 416 3.90 -44.37 -18.71
CA GLY A 416 2.77 -44.32 -19.65
C GLY A 416 1.70 -43.30 -19.26
N ASP A 417 0.43 -43.69 -19.39
CA ASP A 417 -0.73 -42.83 -19.15
C ASP A 417 -0.82 -42.35 -17.69
N ALA A 418 -0.39 -43.16 -16.72
CA ALA A 418 -0.36 -42.78 -15.31
C ALA A 418 0.59 -41.61 -15.06
N LYS A 419 1.77 -41.62 -15.68
CA LYS A 419 2.73 -40.52 -15.60
C LYS A 419 2.18 -39.26 -16.26
N ALA A 420 1.57 -39.39 -17.44
CA ALA A 420 0.95 -38.28 -18.14
C ALA A 420 -0.17 -37.62 -17.32
N ALA A 421 -0.99 -38.42 -16.64
CA ALA A 421 -2.05 -37.91 -15.77
C ALA A 421 -1.49 -37.10 -14.57
N LEU A 422 -0.44 -37.61 -13.91
CA LEU A 422 0.20 -36.90 -12.80
C LEU A 422 0.91 -35.62 -13.26
N GLN A 423 1.56 -35.64 -14.43
CA GLN A 423 2.15 -34.43 -15.03
C GLN A 423 1.08 -33.40 -15.41
N ALA A 424 -0.11 -33.84 -15.84
CA ALA A 424 -1.23 -32.96 -16.12
C ALA A 424 -1.83 -32.31 -14.85
N LEU A 425 -1.71 -32.96 -13.69
CA LEU A 425 -2.02 -32.36 -12.39
C LEU A 425 -0.94 -31.34 -11.96
N ASP A 426 0.34 -31.66 -12.19
CA ASP A 426 1.47 -30.80 -11.83
C ASP A 426 1.46 -29.49 -12.63
N ALA A 427 1.13 -29.57 -13.93
CA ALA A 427 0.96 -28.40 -14.78
C ALA A 427 -0.14 -27.42 -14.30
N ASP A 428 -1.08 -27.90 -13.50
CA ASP A 428 -2.19 -27.14 -12.91
C ASP A 428 -2.02 -26.93 -11.40
N ALA A 429 -0.81 -27.11 -10.85
CA ALA A 429 -0.57 -27.06 -9.42
C ALA A 429 -0.87 -25.70 -8.76
N ASP A 430 -0.97 -24.63 -9.56
CA ASP A 430 -1.41 -23.30 -9.13
C ASP A 430 -2.90 -23.27 -8.75
N LEU A 431 -3.70 -24.21 -9.24
CA LEU A 431 -5.17 -24.25 -9.09
C LEU A 431 -5.67 -25.05 -7.88
N PHE A 432 -4.81 -25.80 -7.20
CA PHE A 432 -5.22 -26.57 -6.00
C PHE A 432 -5.75 -25.65 -4.91
N ILE A 433 -5.11 -24.52 -4.65
CA ILE A 433 -5.58 -23.54 -3.64
C ILE A 433 -6.76 -22.74 -4.23
N LYS A 434 -7.91 -22.69 -3.54
CA LYS A 434 -9.02 -21.80 -3.89
C LYS A 434 -8.51 -20.36 -4.00
N LYS A 435 -8.85 -19.67 -5.09
CA LYS A 435 -8.50 -18.26 -5.28
C LYS A 435 -9.56 -17.35 -4.68
N SER A 436 -9.16 -16.16 -4.24
CA SER A 436 -10.05 -15.11 -3.75
C SER A 436 -10.08 -13.99 -4.79
N ILE A 437 -11.20 -13.80 -5.48
CA ILE A 437 -11.33 -12.75 -6.50
C ILE A 437 -11.81 -11.46 -5.84
N TRP A 438 -11.03 -10.39 -6.02
CA TRP A 438 -11.31 -9.08 -5.46
C TRP A 438 -11.41 -8.02 -6.56
N ILE A 439 -12.49 -7.26 -6.52
CA ILE A 439 -12.80 -6.20 -7.46
C ILE A 439 -12.74 -4.88 -6.68
N ILE A 440 -11.65 -4.14 -6.86
CA ILE A 440 -11.36 -2.95 -6.06
C ILE A 440 -11.56 -1.69 -6.90
N GLY A 441 -12.26 -0.69 -6.37
CA GLY A 441 -12.38 0.61 -7.03
C GLY A 441 -12.95 1.70 -6.14
N GLY A 442 -12.85 2.95 -6.60
CA GLY A 442 -13.39 4.09 -5.88
C GLY A 442 -14.89 4.29 -6.10
N ASP A 443 -15.47 5.27 -5.41
CA ASP A 443 -16.90 5.58 -5.53
C ASP A 443 -17.33 6.01 -6.93
N GLY A 444 -16.49 6.76 -7.66
CA GLY A 444 -16.80 7.17 -9.03
C GLY A 444 -16.93 6.00 -10.01
N TRP A 445 -16.31 4.86 -9.73
CA TRP A 445 -16.56 3.64 -10.49
C TRP A 445 -17.89 3.01 -10.06
N ALA A 446 -18.00 2.64 -8.78
CA ALA A 446 -19.09 1.81 -8.29
C ALA A 446 -20.46 2.51 -8.28
N TYR A 447 -20.50 3.82 -8.02
CA TYR A 447 -21.75 4.57 -7.95
C TYR A 447 -22.17 5.12 -9.32
N ASP A 448 -21.20 5.44 -10.19
CA ASP A 448 -21.39 6.18 -11.43
C ASP A 448 -21.14 5.35 -12.69
N ILE A 449 -19.91 5.36 -13.23
CA ILE A 449 -19.64 4.89 -14.60
C ILE A 449 -19.72 3.37 -14.73
N GLY A 450 -19.23 2.62 -13.73
CA GLY A 450 -19.23 1.16 -13.72
C GLY A 450 -20.41 0.56 -12.96
N TYR A 451 -21.36 1.38 -12.48
CA TYR A 451 -22.46 0.89 -11.66
C TYR A 451 -23.31 -0.18 -12.36
N GLY A 452 -23.57 -0.04 -13.66
CA GLY A 452 -24.32 -1.04 -14.42
C GLY A 452 -23.64 -2.41 -14.40
N GLY A 453 -22.32 -2.43 -14.54
CA GLY A 453 -21.49 -3.63 -14.40
C GLY A 453 -21.50 -4.20 -12.99
N VAL A 454 -21.32 -3.33 -11.97
CA VAL A 454 -21.38 -3.73 -10.55
C VAL A 454 -22.71 -4.37 -10.20
N ASP A 455 -23.83 -3.75 -10.59
CA ASP A 455 -25.17 -4.28 -10.37
C ASP A 455 -25.35 -5.65 -11.04
N HIS A 456 -24.99 -5.75 -12.33
CA HIS A 456 -25.13 -6.99 -13.08
C HIS A 456 -24.29 -8.13 -12.49
N VAL A 457 -23.02 -7.86 -12.18
CA VAL A 457 -22.06 -8.85 -11.68
C VAL A 457 -22.42 -9.33 -10.27
N LEU A 458 -22.88 -8.44 -9.39
CA LEU A 458 -23.41 -8.85 -8.09
C LEU A 458 -24.70 -9.68 -8.23
N ALA A 459 -25.50 -9.46 -9.27
CA ALA A 459 -26.71 -10.24 -9.53
C ALA A 459 -26.41 -11.66 -10.07
N MET A 460 -25.21 -11.95 -10.56
CA MET A 460 -24.86 -13.26 -11.15
C MET A 460 -24.64 -14.38 -10.12
N ASP A 461 -24.62 -14.06 -8.82
CA ASP A 461 -24.45 -15.04 -7.73
C ASP A 461 -23.14 -15.87 -7.79
N GLU A 462 -22.05 -15.25 -8.28
CA GLU A 462 -20.72 -15.85 -8.26
C GLU A 462 -19.93 -15.42 -7.01
N ASP A 463 -19.00 -16.28 -6.56
CA ASP A 463 -18.11 -16.04 -5.41
C ASP A 463 -17.03 -14.99 -5.75
N ILE A 464 -17.37 -13.72 -5.53
CA ILE A 464 -16.55 -12.54 -5.79
C ILE A 464 -16.68 -11.51 -4.67
N ASN A 465 -15.62 -10.74 -4.45
CA ASN A 465 -15.57 -9.71 -3.41
C ASN A 465 -15.39 -8.33 -4.05
N ILE A 466 -16.37 -7.45 -3.95
CA ILE A 466 -16.27 -6.05 -4.36
C ILE A 466 -15.91 -5.18 -3.16
N LEU A 467 -14.80 -4.44 -3.26
CA LEU A 467 -14.39 -3.44 -2.27
C LEU A 467 -14.50 -2.04 -2.87
N VAL A 468 -15.43 -1.23 -2.32
CA VAL A 468 -15.63 0.16 -2.75
C VAL A 468 -14.95 1.11 -1.78
N LEU A 469 -13.90 1.76 -2.26
CA LEU A 469 -13.15 2.78 -1.53
C LEU A 469 -13.86 4.13 -1.68
N ASP A 470 -14.91 4.36 -0.89
CA ASP A 470 -15.78 5.52 -1.03
C ASP A 470 -15.16 6.79 -0.43
N THR A 471 -14.62 7.65 -1.29
CA THR A 471 -14.04 8.95 -0.92
C THR A 471 -15.05 10.09 -1.04
N GLU A 472 -16.27 9.78 -1.46
CA GLU A 472 -17.36 10.72 -1.72
C GLU A 472 -17.10 11.75 -2.82
N VAL A 473 -16.03 11.57 -3.61
CA VAL A 473 -15.63 12.43 -4.74
C VAL A 473 -14.75 11.64 -5.71
N TYR A 474 -14.56 12.15 -6.92
CA TYR A 474 -13.55 11.60 -7.83
C TYR A 474 -12.17 12.16 -7.41
N SER A 475 -11.54 11.48 -6.45
CA SER A 475 -10.30 11.93 -5.82
C SER A 475 -9.16 12.15 -6.85
N ASN A 476 -8.91 11.16 -7.72
CA ASN A 476 -7.78 11.19 -8.66
C ASN A 476 -7.80 12.39 -9.62
N THR A 477 -8.97 12.72 -10.15
CA THR A 477 -9.14 13.79 -11.15
C THR A 477 -9.32 15.18 -10.52
N GLY A 478 -9.09 15.30 -9.20
CA GLY A 478 -9.07 16.55 -8.47
C GLY A 478 -10.42 16.96 -7.88
N GLY A 479 -11.23 16.00 -7.43
CA GLY A 479 -12.39 16.23 -6.56
C GLY A 479 -13.66 16.67 -7.29
N GLN A 480 -14.06 15.95 -8.34
CA GLN A 480 -15.37 16.09 -8.98
C GLN A 480 -16.45 15.44 -8.11
N ALA A 481 -17.66 15.99 -8.14
CA ALA A 481 -18.82 15.39 -7.48
C ALA A 481 -19.18 14.04 -8.12
N SER A 482 -19.54 13.06 -7.29
CA SER A 482 -20.04 11.73 -7.68
C SER A 482 -21.49 11.55 -7.22
N LYS A 483 -22.13 10.44 -7.62
CA LYS A 483 -23.41 10.03 -6.99
C LYS A 483 -23.23 9.62 -5.52
N SER A 484 -22.01 9.33 -5.06
CA SER A 484 -21.74 9.06 -3.65
C SER A 484 -21.51 10.34 -2.82
N SER A 485 -21.25 11.50 -3.45
CA SER A 485 -21.15 12.78 -2.73
C SER A 485 -22.43 13.10 -1.92
N PRO A 486 -22.33 13.53 -0.65
CA PRO A 486 -23.49 13.79 0.19
C PRO A 486 -24.12 15.17 -0.10
N THR A 487 -25.34 15.36 0.40
CA THR A 487 -26.05 16.66 0.29
C THR A 487 -25.21 17.76 0.92
N GLY A 488 -25.07 18.89 0.21
CA GLY A 488 -24.36 20.06 0.70
C GLY A 488 -22.84 20.03 0.51
N ALA A 489 -22.25 18.89 0.15
CA ALA A 489 -20.83 18.81 -0.13
C ALA A 489 -20.46 19.65 -1.37
N VAL A 490 -19.38 20.42 -1.25
CA VAL A 490 -18.83 21.25 -2.33
C VAL A 490 -17.71 20.48 -3.02
N ALA A 491 -17.88 20.28 -4.33
CA ALA A 491 -16.91 19.63 -5.20
C ALA A 491 -16.96 20.28 -6.59
N LYS A 492 -16.03 19.94 -7.50
CA LYS A 492 -16.18 20.37 -8.91
C LYS A 492 -17.50 19.82 -9.46
N PHE A 493 -18.20 20.62 -10.26
CA PHE A 493 -19.58 20.38 -10.71
C PHE A 493 -20.68 20.42 -9.61
N ALA A 494 -20.32 20.68 -8.36
CA ALA A 494 -21.24 20.93 -7.24
C ALA A 494 -20.76 22.13 -6.40
N ALA A 495 -20.38 23.24 -7.05
CA ALA A 495 -19.71 24.38 -6.40
C ALA A 495 -20.57 25.07 -5.32
N ALA A 496 -21.91 25.00 -5.42
CA ALA A 496 -22.85 25.55 -4.45
C ALA A 496 -23.39 24.49 -3.47
N GLY A 497 -22.69 23.36 -3.34
CA GLY A 497 -23.14 22.19 -2.60
C GLY A 497 -24.02 21.28 -3.46
N LYS A 498 -23.81 19.96 -3.38
CA LYS A 498 -24.65 18.98 -4.09
C LYS A 498 -26.08 19.02 -3.56
N ARG A 499 -27.05 19.14 -4.48
CA ARG A 499 -28.47 19.33 -4.14
C ARG A 499 -29.24 18.04 -3.87
N THR A 500 -28.68 16.90 -4.26
CA THR A 500 -29.30 15.58 -4.09
C THR A 500 -28.57 14.78 -3.03
N LYS A 501 -29.30 13.88 -2.34
CA LYS A 501 -28.71 12.95 -1.37
C LYS A 501 -27.68 12.01 -2.02
N LYS A 502 -26.83 11.43 -1.18
CA LYS A 502 -25.96 10.30 -1.55
C LYS A 502 -26.83 9.15 -2.07
N LYS A 503 -26.44 8.56 -3.21
CA LYS A 503 -27.04 7.30 -3.68
C LYS A 503 -26.71 6.22 -2.67
N ASP A 504 -27.70 5.43 -2.29
CA ASP A 504 -27.52 4.37 -1.29
C ASP A 504 -27.23 3.03 -1.99
N LEU A 505 -25.97 2.82 -2.39
CA LEU A 505 -25.54 1.63 -3.12
C LEU A 505 -25.77 0.35 -2.29
N GLY A 506 -25.47 0.40 -0.99
CA GLY A 506 -25.67 -0.74 -0.09
C GLY A 506 -27.14 -1.15 -0.01
N SER A 507 -28.05 -0.19 0.19
CA SER A 507 -29.49 -0.50 0.21
C SER A 507 -29.99 -1.05 -1.12
N ILE A 508 -29.46 -0.60 -2.26
CA ILE A 508 -29.83 -1.15 -3.57
C ILE A 508 -29.37 -2.61 -3.69
N ALA A 509 -28.11 -2.91 -3.35
CA ALA A 509 -27.57 -4.27 -3.37
C ALA A 509 -28.33 -5.21 -2.43
N MET A 510 -28.74 -4.73 -1.24
CA MET A 510 -29.53 -5.53 -0.30
C MET A 510 -30.91 -5.94 -0.84
N THR A 511 -31.46 -5.29 -1.87
CA THR A 511 -32.76 -5.67 -2.45
C THR A 511 -32.75 -7.03 -3.14
N TYR A 512 -31.58 -7.54 -3.56
CA TYR A 512 -31.45 -8.87 -4.17
C TYR A 512 -31.62 -10.00 -3.14
N GLY A 513 -31.26 -9.76 -1.88
CA GLY A 513 -31.45 -10.72 -0.77
C GLY A 513 -30.39 -11.80 -0.62
N TYR A 514 -29.53 -12.03 -1.62
CA TYR A 514 -28.42 -13.00 -1.61
C TYR A 514 -27.03 -12.37 -1.77
N ILE A 515 -26.94 -11.04 -1.77
CA ILE A 515 -25.65 -10.33 -1.77
C ILE A 515 -25.26 -10.03 -0.32
N TYR A 516 -24.05 -10.42 0.08
CA TYR A 516 -23.50 -9.97 1.35
C TYR A 516 -23.13 -8.48 1.24
N VAL A 517 -23.67 -7.63 2.11
CA VAL A 517 -23.41 -6.19 2.10
C VAL A 517 -22.92 -5.73 3.47
N ALA A 518 -21.77 -5.08 3.51
CA ALA A 518 -21.26 -4.41 4.70
C ALA A 518 -20.86 -2.97 4.38
N SER A 519 -21.03 -2.07 5.35
CA SER A 519 -20.45 -0.72 5.30
C SER A 519 -19.51 -0.56 6.48
N CYS A 520 -18.25 -0.25 6.18
CA CYS A 520 -17.18 -0.26 7.18
C CYS A 520 -16.48 1.09 7.28
N ALA A 521 -15.99 1.41 8.48
CA ALA A 521 -15.14 2.57 8.71
C ALA A 521 -14.05 2.22 9.73
N MET A 522 -12.81 2.03 9.26
CA MET A 522 -11.65 1.62 10.07
C MET A 522 -11.45 2.52 11.30
N GLY A 523 -11.58 3.83 11.11
CA GLY A 523 -11.43 4.82 12.18
C GLY A 523 -12.56 4.79 13.22
N ALA A 524 -13.73 4.24 12.87
CA ALA A 524 -14.86 4.11 13.78
C ALA A 524 -14.80 2.79 14.56
N ASN A 525 -14.59 1.66 13.87
CA ASN A 525 -14.51 0.36 14.52
C ASN A 525 -13.63 -0.62 13.73
N GLN A 526 -12.38 -0.78 14.17
CA GLN A 526 -11.42 -1.70 13.57
C GLN A 526 -11.86 -3.17 13.65
N ALA A 527 -12.52 -3.57 14.74
CA ALA A 527 -12.96 -4.96 14.91
C ALA A 527 -14.10 -5.30 13.95
N GLN A 528 -15.04 -4.36 13.74
CA GLN A 528 -16.13 -4.55 12.76
C GLN A 528 -15.59 -4.65 11.34
N LEU A 529 -14.60 -3.83 10.96
CA LEU A 529 -13.95 -3.93 9.65
C LEU A 529 -13.30 -5.31 9.45
N VAL A 530 -12.47 -5.76 10.39
CA VAL A 530 -11.80 -7.07 10.28
C VAL A 530 -12.83 -8.19 10.19
N LYS A 531 -13.90 -8.11 10.99
CA LYS A 531 -15.00 -9.07 10.94
C LYS A 531 -15.69 -9.07 9.56
N ALA A 532 -16.11 -7.91 9.07
CA ALA A 532 -16.82 -7.78 7.81
C ALA A 532 -16.01 -8.26 6.60
N MET A 533 -14.69 -8.01 6.58
CA MET A 533 -13.79 -8.51 5.52
C MET A 533 -13.69 -10.04 5.52
N ASN A 534 -13.65 -10.68 6.70
CA ASN A 534 -13.65 -12.14 6.80
C ASN A 534 -15.01 -12.74 6.47
N GLU A 535 -16.11 -12.12 6.89
CA GLU A 535 -17.47 -12.58 6.56
C GLU A 535 -17.77 -12.46 5.06
N ALA A 536 -17.37 -11.34 4.43
CA ALA A 536 -17.51 -11.14 2.99
C ALA A 536 -16.77 -12.21 2.18
N GLU A 537 -15.50 -12.48 2.52
CA GLU A 537 -14.69 -13.44 1.76
C GLU A 537 -15.09 -14.90 1.99
N ALA A 538 -15.63 -15.21 3.18
CA ALA A 538 -16.12 -16.54 3.51
C ALA A 538 -17.51 -16.84 2.94
N TYR A 539 -18.25 -15.82 2.50
CA TYR A 539 -19.56 -15.98 1.88
C TYR A 539 -19.42 -16.67 0.51
N ASP A 540 -20.12 -17.79 0.28
CA ASP A 540 -20.12 -18.51 -1.00
C ASP A 540 -21.09 -17.83 -1.98
N GLY A 541 -20.74 -16.61 -2.40
CA GLY A 541 -21.55 -15.76 -3.26
C GLY A 541 -21.00 -14.34 -3.36
N PRO A 542 -21.78 -13.41 -3.92
CA PRO A 542 -21.33 -12.05 -4.18
C PRO A 542 -21.30 -11.22 -2.88
N SER A 543 -20.18 -10.52 -2.68
CA SER A 543 -19.95 -9.65 -1.53
C SER A 543 -19.65 -8.21 -1.95
N LEU A 544 -20.23 -7.24 -1.23
CA LEU A 544 -20.00 -5.81 -1.39
C LEU A 544 -19.61 -5.19 -0.04
N VAL A 545 -18.41 -4.60 0.03
CA VAL A 545 -17.84 -3.98 1.24
C VAL A 545 -17.49 -2.51 1.03
#